data_AF-A0A7V9VDR6-F1
#
_entry.id   AF-A0A7V9VDR6-F1
#
_cell.length_a   1.000
_cell.length_b   1.000
_cell.length_c   1.000
_cell.angle_alpha   90.00
_cell.angle_beta   90.00
_cell.angle_gamma   90.00
#
_symmetry.space_group_name_H-M   'P 1'
#
loop_
_entity.id
_entity.type
_entity.pdbx_description
1 polymer ?
#
loop_
_entity_poly.entity_id
_entity_poly.type
_entity_poly.pdbx_seq_one_letter_code
_entity_poly.pdbx_strand_id
1 'polypeptide(L)'
;AAGALGTVATSLMKIANDVRLLASGPQAGLGELILPAIQPGSSIMPGKVNPVICESVIQVGAQVLGNAQVVGIGGQWGQLDLNVMLPVMGRNLLESIRLLANVSEVFSSRCLAGAEANVERCAGYIEGSISMATALNPLIGYERAATIAKASYATGRTVREIAYEESGLSREQVDAALDPRRQTEAGTGAGGAGGG
;
A
#
# COMPACT_ATOMS: atom_id res chain seq x y z
N ALA A 1 25.89 3.14 -9.71
CA ALA A 1 25.07 4.34 -9.46
C ALA A 1 23.69 4.26 -10.10
N ALA A 2 23.56 4.19 -11.45
CA ALA A 2 22.25 4.18 -12.12
C ALA A 2 21.31 3.04 -11.69
N GLY A 3 21.82 1.82 -11.49
CA GLY A 3 21.01 0.70 -10.98
C GLY A 3 20.41 0.96 -9.59
N ALA A 4 21.17 1.56 -8.67
CA ALA A 4 20.68 1.89 -7.33
C ALA A 4 19.59 2.98 -7.37
N LEU A 5 19.75 3.99 -8.25
CA LEU A 5 18.69 4.98 -8.50
C LEU A 5 17.44 4.31 -9.10
N GLY A 6 17.61 3.31 -9.96
CA GLY A 6 16.53 2.48 -10.48
C GLY A 6 15.76 1.78 -9.36
N THR A 7 16.45 1.16 -8.40
CA THR A 7 15.81 0.54 -7.23
C THR A 7 14.98 1.56 -6.43
N VAL A 8 15.54 2.74 -6.15
CA VAL A 8 14.82 3.81 -5.44
C VAL A 8 13.58 4.25 -6.22
N ALA A 9 13.71 4.45 -7.54
CA ALA A 9 12.59 4.79 -8.41
C ALA A 9 11.48 3.75 -8.35
N THR A 10 11.81 2.46 -8.48
CA THR A 10 10.84 1.36 -8.40
C THR A 10 10.13 1.34 -7.04
N SER A 11 10.86 1.50 -5.94
CA SER A 11 10.26 1.56 -4.60
C SER A 11 9.31 2.75 -4.45
N LEU A 12 9.71 3.95 -4.88
CA LEU A 12 8.86 5.14 -4.83
C LEU A 12 7.61 4.99 -5.70
N MET A 13 7.72 4.40 -6.89
CA MET A 13 6.56 4.13 -7.75
C MET A 13 5.55 3.20 -7.05
N LYS A 14 6.02 2.16 -6.35
CA LYS A 14 5.14 1.26 -5.58
C LYS A 14 4.45 2.03 -4.46
N ILE A 15 5.21 2.75 -3.65
CA ILE A 15 4.66 3.54 -2.52
C ILE A 15 3.61 4.54 -3.03
N ALA A 16 3.90 5.29 -4.09
CA ALA A 16 2.96 6.26 -4.67
C ALA A 16 1.70 5.58 -5.25
N ASN A 17 1.83 4.39 -5.84
CA ASN A 17 0.70 3.60 -6.32
C ASN A 17 -0.20 3.13 -5.18
N ASP A 18 0.37 2.63 -4.09
CA ASP A 18 -0.41 2.22 -2.91
C ASP A 18 -1.13 3.42 -2.29
N VAL A 19 -0.42 4.53 -2.08
CA VAL A 19 -0.99 5.75 -1.50
C VAL A 19 -2.19 6.25 -2.31
N ARG A 20 -2.08 6.31 -3.65
CA ARG A 20 -3.20 6.75 -4.50
C ARG A 20 -4.34 5.74 -4.58
N LEU A 21 -4.05 4.44 -4.42
CA LEU A 21 -5.08 3.38 -4.39
C LEU A 21 -5.87 3.45 -3.09
N LEU A 22 -5.18 3.54 -1.94
CA LEU A 22 -5.79 3.70 -0.62
C LEU A 22 -6.60 5.00 -0.52
N ALA A 23 -6.17 6.05 -1.23
CA ALA A 23 -6.88 7.33 -1.31
C ALA A 23 -7.95 7.40 -2.42
N SER A 24 -8.23 6.30 -3.14
CA SER A 24 -9.26 6.29 -4.17
C SER A 24 -10.65 6.51 -3.56
N GLY A 25 -11.49 7.36 -4.16
CA GLY A 25 -12.80 7.69 -3.60
C GLY A 25 -13.34 9.05 -4.09
N PRO A 26 -14.19 9.74 -3.30
CA PRO A 26 -14.49 9.45 -1.89
C PRO A 26 -15.53 8.35 -1.69
N GLN A 27 -16.55 8.22 -2.54
CA GLN A 27 -17.63 7.24 -2.33
C GLN A 27 -17.36 5.90 -3.03
N ALA A 28 -16.76 5.92 -4.22
CA ALA A 28 -16.63 4.74 -5.09
C ALA A 28 -15.20 4.19 -5.18
N GLY A 29 -14.46 4.13 -4.06
CA GLY A 29 -13.09 3.62 -3.99
C GLY A 29 -12.77 2.94 -2.65
N LEU A 30 -11.49 2.85 -2.28
CA LEU A 30 -11.07 2.34 -0.97
C LEU A 30 -11.19 3.38 0.14
N GLY A 31 -10.80 4.63 -0.10
CA GLY A 31 -10.96 5.75 0.84
C GLY A 31 -10.35 5.56 2.23
N GLU A 32 -9.41 4.63 2.40
CA GLU A 32 -8.72 4.36 3.67
C GLU A 32 -7.77 5.49 4.05
N LEU A 33 -7.23 6.19 3.06
CA LEU A 33 -6.31 7.30 3.23
C LEU A 33 -6.91 8.59 2.69
N ILE A 34 -6.82 9.66 3.46
CA ILE A 34 -7.23 11.02 3.08
C ILE A 34 -5.96 11.81 2.81
N LEU A 35 -5.85 12.36 1.60
CA LEU A 35 -4.69 13.14 1.18
C LEU A 35 -4.97 14.64 1.18
N PRO A 36 -3.95 15.48 1.40
CA PRO A 36 -4.09 16.93 1.29
C PRO A 36 -4.62 17.37 -0.08
N ALA A 37 -5.60 18.28 -0.07
CA ALA A 37 -6.14 18.88 -1.30
C ALA A 37 -5.24 20.01 -1.80
N ILE A 38 -4.33 19.71 -2.72
CA ILE A 38 -3.34 20.70 -3.22
C ILE A 38 -3.92 21.61 -4.31
N GLN A 39 -4.79 21.07 -5.18
CA GLN A 39 -5.37 21.83 -6.28
C GLN A 39 -6.71 21.23 -6.75
N PRO A 40 -7.57 22.02 -7.41
CA PRO A 40 -8.75 21.49 -8.10
C PRO A 40 -8.33 20.42 -9.11
N GLY A 41 -8.92 19.22 -8.99
CA GLY A 41 -8.61 18.05 -9.81
C GLY A 41 -9.34 18.01 -11.15
N SER A 42 -10.30 18.91 -11.38
CA SER A 42 -11.03 18.99 -12.65
C SER A 42 -11.63 20.37 -12.85
N SER A 43 -11.58 20.86 -14.08
CA SER A 43 -12.26 22.10 -14.50
C SER A 43 -13.78 21.94 -14.61
N ILE A 44 -14.31 20.72 -14.71
CA ILE A 44 -15.75 20.44 -14.91
C ILE A 44 -16.43 19.75 -13.73
N MET A 45 -15.67 19.09 -12.84
CA MET A 45 -16.22 18.42 -11.65
C MET A 45 -15.89 19.23 -10.38
N PRO A 46 -16.83 20.06 -9.88
CA PRO A 46 -16.63 20.85 -8.67
C PRO A 46 -16.28 19.96 -7.49
N GLY A 47 -15.27 20.36 -6.71
CA GLY A 47 -14.85 19.63 -5.50
C GLY A 47 -14.01 18.37 -5.76
N LYS A 48 -13.76 17.97 -7.02
CA LYS A 48 -12.86 16.84 -7.30
C LYS A 48 -11.42 17.22 -6.95
N VAL A 49 -10.72 16.35 -6.23
CA VAL A 49 -9.30 16.45 -5.90
C VAL A 49 -8.61 15.17 -6.38
N ASN A 50 -7.46 15.30 -7.06
CA ASN A 50 -6.68 14.15 -7.56
C ASN A 50 -5.36 14.01 -6.78
N PRO A 51 -4.80 12.79 -6.65
CA PRO A 51 -3.51 12.53 -6.01
C PRO A 51 -2.32 12.89 -6.93
N VAL A 52 -2.27 14.14 -7.41
CA VAL A 52 -1.35 14.58 -8.47
C VAL A 52 0.14 14.47 -8.12
N ILE A 53 0.48 14.50 -6.82
CA ILE A 53 1.86 14.30 -6.38
C ILE A 53 2.27 12.84 -6.56
N CYS A 54 1.38 11.89 -6.25
CA CYS A 54 1.62 10.47 -6.51
C CYS A 54 1.79 10.21 -8.02
N GLU A 55 0.98 10.86 -8.86
CA GLU A 55 1.10 10.81 -10.32
C GLU A 55 2.48 11.32 -10.79
N SER A 56 2.97 12.42 -10.22
CA SER A 56 4.29 12.96 -10.51
C SER A 56 5.43 12.01 -10.11
N VAL A 57 5.34 11.37 -8.93
CA VAL A 57 6.31 10.33 -8.50
C VAL A 57 6.38 9.18 -9.49
N ILE A 58 5.24 8.72 -9.99
CA ILE A 58 5.18 7.61 -10.96
C ILE A 58 5.83 8.01 -12.29
N GLN A 59 5.54 9.23 -12.79
CA GLN A 59 6.14 9.75 -14.02
C GLN A 59 7.66 9.92 -13.90
N VAL A 60 8.14 10.45 -12.77
CA VAL A 60 9.58 10.58 -12.48
C VAL A 60 10.24 9.20 -12.40
N GLY A 61 9.61 8.23 -11.73
CA GLY A 61 10.13 6.87 -11.64
C GLY A 61 10.30 6.22 -13.00
N ALA A 62 9.31 6.36 -13.89
CA ALA A 62 9.40 5.87 -15.27
C ALA A 62 10.57 6.53 -16.04
N GLN A 63 10.74 7.86 -15.91
CA GLN A 63 11.85 8.57 -16.55
C GLN A 63 13.22 8.10 -16.04
N VAL A 64 13.36 7.90 -14.73
CA VAL A 64 14.61 7.43 -14.12
C VAL A 64 14.97 6.02 -14.58
N LEU A 65 13.99 5.12 -14.71
CA LEU A 65 14.23 3.78 -15.25
C LEU A 65 14.66 3.82 -16.72
N GLY A 66 14.07 4.70 -17.54
CA GLY A 66 14.53 4.95 -18.91
C GLY A 66 15.97 5.49 -18.95
N ASN A 67 16.29 6.45 -18.08
CA ASN A 67 17.63 7.00 -17.95
C ASN A 67 18.65 5.92 -17.54
N ALA A 68 18.28 5.01 -16.64
CA ALA A 68 19.12 3.90 -16.22
C ALA A 68 19.45 2.95 -17.40
N GLN A 69 18.48 2.71 -18.29
CA GLN A 69 18.72 1.93 -19.51
C GLN A 69 19.72 2.63 -20.44
N VAL A 70 19.61 3.94 -20.62
CA VAL A 70 20.57 4.72 -21.44
C VAL A 70 21.98 4.64 -20.84
N VAL A 71 22.11 4.75 -19.51
CA VAL A 71 23.41 4.60 -18.84
C VAL A 71 23.97 3.18 -19.00
N GLY A 72 23.11 2.15 -18.88
CA GLY A 72 23.50 0.76 -19.09
C GLY A 72 24.02 0.49 -20.50
N ILE A 73 23.31 1.01 -21.52
CA ILE A 73 23.77 0.96 -22.91
C ILE A 73 25.10 1.70 -23.04
N GLY A 74 25.21 2.93 -22.56
CA GLY A 74 26.47 3.69 -22.65
C GLY A 74 27.66 2.97 -22.01
N GLY A 75 27.44 2.26 -20.90
CA GLY A 75 28.47 1.52 -20.19
C GLY A 75 29.11 0.39 -21.01
N GLN A 76 28.36 -0.27 -21.90
CA GLN A 76 28.90 -1.35 -22.73
C GLN A 76 29.68 -0.87 -23.97
N TRP A 77 29.56 0.42 -24.34
CA TRP A 77 30.10 0.97 -25.59
C TRP A 77 31.55 1.50 -25.46
N GLY A 78 32.32 0.99 -24.51
CA GLY A 78 33.75 1.26 -24.45
C GLY A 78 34.48 0.63 -25.66
N GLN A 79 35.35 1.40 -26.31
CA GLN A 79 36.18 0.91 -27.42
C GLN A 79 37.65 1.13 -27.09
N LEU A 80 38.38 0.02 -26.87
CA LEU A 80 39.79 0.04 -26.46
C LEU A 80 40.01 0.94 -25.23
N ASP A 81 40.74 2.03 -25.40
CA ASP A 81 41.18 2.92 -24.33
C ASP A 81 40.13 3.96 -23.91
N LEU A 82 39.01 4.11 -24.63
CA LEU A 82 38.05 5.19 -24.37
C LEU A 82 36.59 4.79 -24.57
N ASN A 83 35.74 5.27 -23.65
CA ASN A 83 34.29 5.25 -23.82
C ASN A 83 33.82 6.66 -24.24
N VAL A 84 33.26 6.76 -25.45
CA VAL A 84 32.76 8.04 -26.01
C VAL A 84 31.31 8.36 -25.61
N MET A 85 30.62 7.45 -24.92
CA MET A 85 29.25 7.62 -24.43
C MET A 85 29.18 8.33 -23.07
N LEU A 86 30.33 8.70 -22.47
CA LEU A 86 30.40 9.39 -21.19
C LEU A 86 29.48 10.63 -21.07
N PRO A 87 29.33 11.51 -22.10
CA PRO A 87 28.44 12.67 -21.99
C PRO A 87 26.96 12.28 -21.80
N VAL A 88 26.46 11.30 -22.55
CA VAL A 88 25.06 10.88 -22.43
C VAL A 88 24.81 10.13 -21.11
N MET A 89 25.78 9.33 -20.66
CA MET A 89 25.71 8.66 -19.35
C MET A 89 25.68 9.68 -18.21
N GLY A 90 26.59 10.66 -18.24
CA GLY A 90 26.68 11.71 -17.22
C GLY A 90 25.39 12.54 -17.14
N ARG A 91 24.85 12.97 -18.28
CA ARG A 91 23.58 13.72 -18.34
C ARG A 91 22.42 12.94 -17.72
N ASN A 92 22.22 11.69 -18.12
CA ASN A 92 21.11 10.87 -17.63
C ASN A 92 21.26 10.53 -16.14
N LEU A 93 22.49 10.35 -15.65
CA LEU A 93 22.75 10.09 -14.24
C LEU A 93 22.42 11.33 -13.39
N LEU A 94 22.93 12.51 -13.77
CA LEU A 94 22.67 13.76 -13.06
C LEU A 94 21.19 14.15 -13.09
N GLU A 95 20.52 13.96 -14.23
CA GLU A 95 19.08 14.17 -14.36
C GLU A 95 18.28 13.27 -13.40
N SER A 96 18.62 11.98 -13.34
CA SER A 96 17.94 11.03 -12.46
C SER A 96 18.09 11.41 -10.99
N ILE A 97 19.28 11.84 -10.57
CA ILE A 97 19.55 12.32 -9.21
C ILE A 97 18.65 13.54 -8.89
N ARG A 98 18.64 14.54 -9.78
CA ARG A 98 17.87 15.77 -9.60
C ARG A 98 16.36 15.49 -9.54
N LEU A 99 15.84 14.65 -10.43
CA LEU A 99 14.42 14.30 -10.46
C LEU A 99 13.98 13.55 -9.20
N LEU A 100 14.75 12.53 -8.79
CA LEU A 100 14.44 11.77 -7.57
C LEU A 100 14.50 12.65 -6.33
N ALA A 101 15.55 13.46 -6.16
CA ALA A 101 15.68 14.36 -5.02
C ALA A 101 14.48 15.30 -4.91
N ASN A 102 14.11 15.95 -6.01
CA ASN A 102 13.00 16.89 -6.04
C ASN A 102 11.65 16.20 -5.76
N VAL A 103 11.38 15.06 -6.40
CA VAL A 103 10.08 14.41 -6.25
C VAL A 103 9.92 13.77 -4.87
N SER A 104 11.00 13.26 -4.27
CA SER A 104 10.98 12.73 -2.91
C SER A 104 10.66 13.82 -1.88
N GLU A 105 11.26 15.00 -2.01
CA GLU A 105 10.99 16.13 -1.13
C GLU A 105 9.53 16.59 -1.24
N VAL A 106 9.03 16.74 -2.47
CA VAL A 106 7.65 17.16 -2.73
C VAL A 106 6.66 16.10 -2.26
N PHE A 107 6.94 14.81 -2.49
CA PHE A 107 6.07 13.72 -2.06
C PHE A 107 5.99 13.64 -0.53
N SER A 108 7.12 13.76 0.16
CA SER A 108 7.16 13.77 1.62
C SER A 108 6.41 14.98 2.20
N SER A 109 6.80 16.19 1.81
CA SER A 109 6.32 17.43 2.44
C SER A 109 4.89 17.82 2.05
N ARG A 110 4.46 17.52 0.82
CA ARG A 110 3.15 18.00 0.30
C ARG A 110 2.08 16.93 0.20
N CYS A 111 2.44 15.64 0.29
CA CYS A 111 1.48 14.54 0.23
C CYS A 111 1.47 13.76 1.53
N LEU A 112 2.59 13.14 1.90
CA LEU A 112 2.65 12.19 3.02
C LEU A 112 2.54 12.87 4.39
N ALA A 113 3.15 14.05 4.57
CA ALA A 113 3.15 14.74 5.86
C ALA A 113 1.75 15.16 6.35
N GLY A 114 0.78 15.33 5.45
CA GLY A 114 -0.60 15.66 5.78
C GLY A 114 -1.59 14.53 5.47
N ALA A 115 -1.11 13.30 5.25
CA ALA A 115 -1.98 12.16 5.00
C ALA A 115 -2.60 11.66 6.31
N GLU A 116 -3.91 11.42 6.31
CA GLU A 116 -4.66 10.96 7.47
C GLU A 116 -5.39 9.65 7.16
N ALA A 117 -5.52 8.77 8.15
CA ALA A 117 -6.32 7.57 8.01
C ALA A 117 -7.81 7.88 8.20
N ASN A 118 -8.67 7.31 7.34
CA ASN A 118 -10.10 7.30 7.57
C ASN A 118 -10.45 6.17 8.55
N VAL A 119 -10.37 6.47 9.84
CA VAL A 119 -10.51 5.49 10.93
C VAL A 119 -11.83 4.72 10.84
N GLU A 120 -12.94 5.40 10.58
CA GLU A 120 -14.26 4.78 10.46
C GLU A 120 -14.30 3.77 9.30
N ARG A 121 -13.75 4.16 8.15
CA ARG A 121 -13.73 3.28 6.98
C ARG A 121 -12.81 2.08 7.15
N CYS A 122 -11.63 2.27 7.73
CA CYS A 122 -10.72 1.18 8.06
C CYS A 122 -11.35 0.22 9.08
N ALA A 123 -12.04 0.74 10.11
CA ALA A 123 -12.76 -0.07 11.08
C ALA A 123 -13.91 -0.89 10.43
N GLY A 124 -14.64 -0.28 9.50
CA GLY A 124 -15.67 -0.97 8.72
C GLY A 124 -15.11 -2.12 7.88
N TYR A 125 -13.97 -1.93 7.21
CA TYR A 125 -13.35 -2.98 6.40
C TYR A 125 -12.87 -4.16 7.23
N ILE A 126 -12.27 -3.93 8.39
CA ILE A 126 -11.79 -5.03 9.22
C ILE A 126 -12.97 -5.80 9.85
N GLU A 127 -14.01 -5.11 10.33
CA GLU A 127 -15.17 -5.77 10.92
C GLU A 127 -15.99 -6.54 9.87
N GLY A 128 -16.03 -6.06 8.62
CA GLY A 128 -16.63 -6.76 7.48
C GLY A 128 -15.77 -7.87 6.88
N SER A 129 -14.52 -8.05 7.34
CA SER A 129 -13.60 -9.01 6.75
C SER A 129 -13.84 -10.43 7.26
N ILE A 130 -14.05 -11.37 6.33
CA ILE A 130 -14.15 -12.80 6.65
C ILE A 130 -12.86 -13.36 7.26
N SER A 131 -11.72 -12.71 7.01
CA SER A 131 -10.42 -13.11 7.55
C SER A 131 -10.35 -12.97 9.07
N MET A 132 -11.25 -12.19 9.69
CA MET A 132 -11.38 -12.11 11.14
C MET A 132 -11.62 -13.49 11.78
N ALA A 133 -12.24 -14.43 11.06
CA ALA A 133 -12.50 -15.77 11.56
C ALA A 133 -11.21 -16.56 11.87
N THR A 134 -10.06 -16.21 11.26
CA THR A 134 -8.78 -16.89 11.52
C THR A 134 -8.38 -16.80 13.00
N ALA A 135 -8.71 -15.70 13.68
CA ALA A 135 -8.43 -15.54 15.10
C ALA A 135 -9.23 -16.50 16.01
N LEU A 136 -10.28 -17.14 15.48
CA LEU A 136 -11.06 -18.16 16.20
C LEU A 136 -10.41 -19.55 16.12
N ASN A 137 -9.48 -19.79 15.19
CA ASN A 137 -8.86 -21.11 14.98
C ASN A 137 -8.31 -21.74 16.28
N PRO A 138 -7.58 -21.01 17.16
CA PRO A 138 -7.05 -21.59 18.39
C PRO A 138 -8.12 -21.95 19.43
N LEU A 139 -9.33 -21.38 19.33
CA LEU A 139 -10.40 -21.54 20.32
C LEU A 139 -11.41 -22.60 19.94
N ILE A 140 -11.75 -22.71 18.64
CA ILE A 140 -12.82 -23.59 18.16
C ILE A 140 -12.38 -24.54 17.04
N GLY A 141 -11.12 -24.46 16.61
CA GLY A 141 -10.57 -25.24 15.50
C GLY A 141 -10.93 -24.67 14.12
N TYR A 142 -10.10 -25.01 13.13
CA TYR A 142 -10.20 -24.49 11.76
C TYR A 142 -11.56 -24.76 11.10
N GLU A 143 -12.10 -25.99 11.19
CA GLU A 143 -13.35 -26.35 10.51
C GLU A 143 -14.55 -25.52 10.99
N ARG A 144 -14.63 -25.26 12.30
CA ARG A 144 -15.71 -24.42 12.87
C ARG A 144 -15.52 -22.95 12.50
N ALA A 145 -14.30 -22.43 12.56
CA ALA A 145 -14.01 -21.07 12.13
C ALA A 145 -14.28 -20.85 10.63
N ALA A 146 -13.94 -21.83 9.78
CA ALA A 146 -14.23 -21.80 8.35
C ALA A 146 -15.75 -21.85 8.07
N THR A 147 -16.50 -22.58 8.88
CA THR A 147 -17.98 -22.59 8.80
C THR A 147 -18.56 -21.21 9.12
N ILE A 148 -18.08 -20.56 10.19
CA ILE A 148 -18.48 -19.19 10.55
C ILE A 148 -18.13 -18.20 9.42
N ALA A 149 -16.92 -18.29 8.85
CA ALA A 149 -16.50 -17.42 7.74
C ALA A 149 -17.40 -17.59 6.50
N LYS A 150 -17.75 -18.83 6.14
CA LYS A 150 -18.67 -19.12 5.02
C LYS A 150 -20.07 -18.58 5.30
N ALA A 151 -20.56 -18.73 6.52
CA ALA A 151 -21.85 -18.19 6.92
C ALA A 151 -21.88 -16.65 6.88
N SER A 152 -20.79 -15.99 7.29
CA SER A 152 -20.63 -14.53 7.20
C SER A 152 -20.72 -14.06 5.75
N TYR A 153 -19.97 -14.70 4.85
CA TYR A 153 -20.03 -14.38 3.42
C TYR A 153 -21.42 -14.61 2.82
N ALA A 154 -22.09 -15.72 3.16
CA ALA A 154 -23.39 -16.07 2.59
C ALA A 154 -24.53 -15.16 3.06
N THR A 155 -24.44 -14.65 4.30
CA THR A 155 -25.52 -13.85 4.93
C THR A 155 -25.27 -12.35 4.90
N GLY A 156 -24.03 -11.91 4.63
CA GLY A 156 -23.62 -10.52 4.73
C GLY A 156 -23.47 -10.01 6.17
N ARG A 157 -23.65 -10.88 7.18
CA ARG A 157 -23.42 -10.58 8.59
C ARG A 157 -21.93 -10.64 8.90
N THR A 158 -21.49 -9.92 9.92
CA THR A 158 -20.09 -9.94 10.36
C THR A 158 -19.72 -11.31 10.96
N VAL A 159 -18.42 -11.62 10.93
CA VAL A 159 -17.89 -12.82 11.63
C VAL A 159 -18.23 -12.76 13.12
N ARG A 160 -18.19 -11.58 13.74
CA ARG A 160 -18.48 -11.39 15.15
C ARG A 160 -19.92 -11.76 15.51
N GLU A 161 -20.89 -11.29 14.72
CA GLU A 161 -22.31 -11.60 14.94
C GLU A 161 -22.58 -13.10 14.90
N ILE A 162 -22.02 -13.81 13.92
CA ILE A 162 -22.20 -15.26 13.78
C ILE A 162 -21.42 -16.01 14.85
N ALA A 163 -20.23 -15.55 15.22
CA ALA A 163 -19.45 -16.16 16.28
C ALA A 163 -20.18 -16.11 17.63
N TYR A 164 -20.91 -15.04 17.96
CA TYR A 164 -21.73 -15.02 19.19
C TYR A 164 -22.81 -16.11 19.23
N GLU A 165 -23.30 -16.56 18.07
CA GLU A 165 -24.38 -17.53 17.97
C GLU A 165 -23.86 -18.98 17.85
N GLU A 166 -22.80 -19.19 17.06
CA GLU A 166 -22.41 -20.53 16.60
C GLU A 166 -21.08 -21.03 17.17
N SER A 167 -20.25 -20.14 17.74
CA SER A 167 -18.92 -20.54 18.26
C SER A 167 -19.01 -21.35 19.55
N GLY A 168 -20.06 -21.15 20.36
CA GLY A 168 -20.18 -21.70 21.71
C GLY A 168 -19.23 -21.04 22.73
N LEU A 169 -18.59 -19.93 22.36
CA LEU A 169 -17.79 -19.09 23.27
C LEU A 169 -18.68 -18.03 23.93
N SER A 170 -18.26 -17.53 25.08
CA SER A 170 -18.86 -16.32 25.68
C SER A 170 -18.62 -15.08 24.80
N ARG A 171 -19.45 -14.05 24.96
CA ARG A 171 -19.30 -12.78 24.21
C ARG A 171 -17.92 -12.17 24.44
N GLU A 172 -17.45 -12.21 25.68
CA GLU A 172 -16.16 -11.67 26.09
C GLU A 172 -15.00 -12.43 25.42
N GLN A 173 -15.12 -13.76 25.27
CA GLN A 173 -14.13 -14.57 24.55
C GLN A 173 -14.12 -14.24 23.05
N VAL A 174 -15.29 -14.06 22.44
CA VAL A 174 -15.39 -13.67 21.03
C VAL A 174 -14.80 -12.27 20.82
N ASP A 175 -15.11 -11.32 21.69
CA ASP A 175 -14.61 -9.95 21.58
C ASP A 175 -13.11 -9.85 21.76
N ALA A 176 -12.57 -10.59 22.73
CA ALA A 176 -11.13 -10.64 22.96
C ALA A 176 -10.37 -11.37 21.83
N ALA A 177 -10.99 -12.34 21.16
CA ALA A 177 -10.40 -13.06 20.03
C ALA A 177 -10.45 -12.24 18.74
N LEU A 178 -11.58 -11.57 18.51
CA LEU A 178 -11.83 -10.74 17.33
C LEU A 178 -11.43 -9.28 17.55
N ASP A 179 -10.50 -8.99 18.45
CA ASP A 179 -9.88 -7.66 18.56
C ASP A 179 -8.86 -7.49 17.42
N PRO A 180 -9.08 -6.59 16.44
CA PRO A 180 -8.16 -6.38 15.34
C PRO A 180 -6.76 -5.99 15.79
N ARG A 181 -6.63 -5.27 16.91
CA ARG A 181 -5.33 -4.80 17.38
C ARG A 181 -4.45 -5.97 17.80
N ARG A 182 -5.01 -6.96 18.48
CA ARG A 182 -4.27 -8.16 18.90
C ARG A 182 -3.76 -8.98 17.71
N GLN A 183 -4.44 -8.92 16.57
CA GLN A 183 -4.02 -9.59 15.34
C GLN A 183 -2.83 -8.89 14.66
N THR A 184 -2.47 -7.67 15.08
CA THR A 184 -1.30 -6.94 14.59
C THR A 184 -0.05 -7.16 15.45
N GLU A 185 -0.19 -7.83 16.60
CA GLU A 185 0.90 -8.09 17.54
C GLU A 185 1.50 -9.48 17.30
N ALA A 186 2.79 -9.65 17.61
CA ALA A 186 3.42 -10.97 17.54
C ALA A 186 2.72 -11.93 18.51
N GLY A 187 2.26 -13.08 18.00
CA GLY A 187 1.48 -14.04 18.79
C GLY A 187 2.22 -14.45 20.07
N THR A 188 1.72 -14.02 21.22
CA THR A 188 2.18 -14.51 22.52
C THR A 188 1.74 -15.97 22.64
N GLY A 189 2.70 -16.89 22.54
CA GLY A 189 2.46 -18.31 22.31
C GLY A 189 1.43 -18.97 23.23
N ALA A 190 0.44 -19.62 22.60
CA ALA A 190 -0.15 -20.89 23.00
C ALA A 190 -1.03 -21.40 21.84
N GLY A 191 -0.49 -22.31 21.01
CA GLY A 191 -1.24 -22.99 19.95
C GLY A 191 -0.73 -22.63 18.55
N GLY A 192 -0.01 -23.56 17.94
CA GLY A 192 0.63 -23.39 16.64
C GLY A 192 -0.31 -23.42 15.43
N ALA A 193 0.34 -23.32 14.28
CA ALA A 193 -0.16 -23.40 12.90
C ALA A 193 -0.73 -22.09 12.33
N GLY A 194 0.18 -21.30 11.74
CA GLY A 194 -0.11 -20.29 10.73
C GLY A 194 1.06 -20.29 9.75
N GLY A 195 0.83 -20.81 8.56
CA GLY A 195 1.85 -21.23 7.61
C GLY A 195 2.71 -20.12 7.02
N GLY A 196 3.97 -20.50 6.80
CA GLY A 196 4.91 -20.04 5.78
C GLY A 196 5.70 -21.26 5.33
#